data_AF-A0AAN8KYI0-F1
#
_entry.id   AF-A0AAN8KYI0-F1
#
_cell.length_a   1.000
_cell.length_b   1.000
_cell.length_c   1.000
_cell.angle_alpha   90.00
_cell.angle_beta   90.00
_cell.angle_gamma   90.00
#
_symmetry.space_group_name_H-M   'P 1'
#
loop_
_entity.id
_entity.type
_entity.pdbx_description
1 polymer ?
#
loop_
_entity_poly.entity_id
_entity_poly.type
_entity_poly.pdbx_seq_one_letter_code
_entity_poly.pdbx_strand_id
1 'polypeptide(L)'
;MPQSGCSLHTGRKMAALLLLLLVSAGVLLSSIEAQEAYSKLPDNYRKGVDLALQQLNSHSGVQHHFLFFKSLLKSDIESGFNVQYVYHNFYLKATTCAKGTVNPSYQRCQFRNDRPLIDCGVCYKTFSGEIEKDPKPYVHCLHKPKLTKAVSTARLEHCRKMSYTSGAPTLLSSTKTDTDE
;
A
#
# COMPACT_ATOMS: atom_id res chain seq x y z
N MET A 1 -22.13 -52.18 36.23
CA MET A 1 -20.85 -51.46 35.98
C MET A 1 -20.95 -50.77 34.62
N PRO A 2 -21.03 -49.44 34.51
CA PRO A 2 -20.98 -48.75 33.24
C PRO A 2 -19.56 -48.21 32.98
N GLN A 3 -18.92 -48.64 31.89
CA GLN A 3 -17.77 -47.91 31.35
C GLN A 3 -18.27 -46.93 30.31
N SER A 4 -18.41 -45.67 30.73
CA SER A 4 -18.66 -44.53 29.87
C SER A 4 -17.32 -43.90 29.55
N GLY A 5 -16.80 -44.11 28.33
CA GLY A 5 -15.43 -43.74 28.01
C GLY A 5 -15.06 -43.79 26.53
N CYS A 6 -15.92 -43.35 25.61
CA CYS A 6 -15.55 -43.27 24.18
C CYS A 6 -16.04 -42.02 23.42
N SER A 7 -16.59 -41.00 24.10
CA SER A 7 -17.15 -39.82 23.39
C SER A 7 -16.20 -38.62 23.30
N LEU A 8 -15.19 -38.52 24.17
CA LEU A 8 -14.37 -37.30 24.30
C LEU A 8 -13.32 -37.15 23.19
N HIS A 9 -12.86 -38.26 22.59
CA HIS A 9 -11.74 -38.25 21.64
C HIS A 9 -12.16 -37.86 20.21
N THR A 10 -13.41 -38.13 19.83
CA THR A 10 -13.95 -37.88 18.48
C THR A 10 -14.44 -36.42 18.34
N GLY A 11 -15.09 -35.87 19.36
CA GLY A 11 -15.51 -34.45 19.36
C GLY A 11 -14.34 -33.46 19.28
N ARG A 12 -13.22 -33.77 19.94
CA ARG A 12 -12.01 -32.94 19.93
C ARG A 12 -11.31 -32.94 18.55
N LYS A 13 -11.36 -34.06 17.82
CA LYS A 13 -10.84 -34.17 16.44
C LYS A 13 -11.69 -33.39 15.44
N MET A 14 -13.02 -33.47 15.55
CA MET A 14 -13.94 -32.73 14.67
C MET A 14 -13.86 -31.22 14.91
N ALA A 15 -13.75 -30.79 16.17
CA ALA A 15 -13.52 -29.39 16.51
C ALA A 15 -12.17 -28.87 15.97
N ALA A 16 -11.10 -29.66 16.10
CA ALA A 16 -9.79 -29.30 15.55
C ALA A 16 -9.80 -29.21 14.02
N LEU A 17 -10.48 -30.14 13.33
CA LEU A 17 -10.66 -30.11 11.88
C LEU A 17 -11.46 -28.89 11.42
N LEU A 18 -12.57 -28.56 12.09
CA LEU A 18 -13.34 -27.35 11.80
C LEU A 18 -12.50 -26.07 12.02
N LEU A 19 -11.75 -26.00 13.12
CA LEU A 19 -10.88 -24.86 13.40
C LEU A 19 -9.79 -24.70 12.34
N LEU A 20 -9.16 -25.80 11.89
CA LEU A 20 -8.17 -25.78 10.82
C LEU A 20 -8.78 -25.31 9.48
N LEU A 21 -9.99 -25.74 9.14
CA LEU A 21 -10.71 -25.30 7.95
C LEU A 21 -11.08 -23.81 8.00
N LEU A 22 -11.52 -23.31 9.16
CA LEU A 22 -11.85 -21.90 9.34
C LEU A 22 -10.60 -21.00 9.24
N VAL A 23 -9.48 -21.44 9.82
CA VAL A 23 -8.21 -20.69 9.76
C VAL A 23 -7.66 -20.65 8.33
N SER A 24 -7.69 -21.77 7.60
CA SER A 24 -7.21 -21.80 6.21
C SER A 24 -8.10 -20.96 5.28
N ALA A 25 -9.43 -21.03 5.45
CA ALA A 25 -10.36 -20.19 4.70
C ALA A 25 -10.12 -18.69 4.96
N GLY A 26 -9.92 -18.28 6.22
CA GLY A 26 -9.67 -16.88 6.58
C GLY A 26 -8.38 -16.31 5.96
N VAL A 27 -7.30 -17.10 5.91
CA VAL A 27 -6.03 -16.66 5.29
C VAL A 27 -6.19 -16.47 3.78
N LEU A 28 -6.85 -17.40 3.10
CA LEU A 28 -7.08 -17.34 1.65
C LEU A 28 -7.98 -16.16 1.26
N LEU A 29 -9.09 -15.95 1.98
CA LEU A 29 -10.00 -14.82 1.76
C LEU A 29 -9.27 -13.47 1.86
N SER A 30 -8.45 -13.28 2.90
CA SER A 30 -7.70 -12.03 3.08
C SER A 30 -6.71 -11.74 1.95
N SER A 31 -6.19 -12.77 1.29
CA SER A 31 -5.27 -12.62 0.15
C SER A 31 -6.02 -12.26 -1.13
N ILE A 32 -7.20 -12.85 -1.35
CA ILE A 32 -8.09 -12.54 -2.48
C ILE A 32 -8.60 -11.09 -2.39
N GLU A 33 -9.11 -10.69 -1.22
CA GLU A 33 -9.60 -9.31 -1.00
C GLU A 33 -8.50 -8.28 -1.24
N ALA A 34 -7.28 -8.55 -0.77
CA ALA A 34 -6.16 -7.64 -0.96
C ALA A 34 -5.72 -7.57 -2.44
N GLN A 35 -5.76 -8.69 -3.16
CA GLN A 35 -5.50 -8.73 -4.59
C GLN A 35 -6.53 -7.90 -5.35
N GLU A 36 -7.81 -8.08 -5.04
CA GLU A 36 -8.90 -7.33 -5.65
C GLU A 36 -8.81 -5.83 -5.32
N ALA A 37 -8.50 -5.50 -4.07
CA ALA A 37 -8.27 -4.12 -3.66
C ALA A 37 -7.10 -3.48 -4.41
N TYR A 38 -6.02 -4.23 -4.65
CA TYR A 38 -4.90 -3.78 -5.47
C TYR A 38 -5.28 -3.67 -6.95
N SER A 39 -5.96 -4.65 -7.53
CA SER A 39 -6.34 -4.66 -8.95
C SER A 39 -7.31 -3.53 -9.30
N LYS A 40 -8.12 -3.07 -8.34
CA LYS A 40 -9.04 -1.94 -8.48
C LYS A 40 -8.42 -0.57 -8.20
N LEU A 41 -7.13 -0.49 -7.83
CA LEU A 41 -6.48 0.82 -7.67
C LEU A 41 -6.41 1.54 -9.02
N PRO A 42 -6.74 2.85 -9.07
CA PRO A 42 -6.42 3.66 -10.23
C PRO A 42 -4.90 3.67 -10.46
N ASP A 43 -4.48 3.81 -11.72
CA ASP A 43 -3.09 3.57 -12.12
C ASP A 43 -2.10 4.50 -11.43
N ASN A 44 -2.45 5.76 -11.21
CA ASN A 44 -1.62 6.68 -10.45
C ASN A 44 -1.32 6.11 -9.05
N TYR A 45 -2.35 5.82 -8.25
CA TYR A 45 -2.19 5.20 -6.92
C TYR A 45 -1.40 3.89 -6.95
N ARG A 46 -1.65 3.03 -7.95
CA ARG A 46 -0.92 1.76 -8.13
C ARG A 46 0.58 1.99 -8.30
N LYS A 47 1.00 2.93 -9.16
CA LYS A 47 2.43 3.27 -9.35
C LYS A 47 3.11 3.67 -8.03
N GLY A 48 2.40 4.40 -7.16
CA GLY A 48 2.89 4.74 -5.82
C GLY A 48 3.09 3.54 -4.90
N VAL A 49 2.15 2.59 -4.94
CA VAL A 49 2.27 1.31 -4.20
C VAL A 49 3.45 0.49 -4.71
N ASP A 50 3.60 0.38 -6.03
CA ASP A 50 4.67 -0.39 -6.66
C ASP A 50 6.04 0.18 -6.33
N LEU A 51 6.17 1.51 -6.35
CA LEU A 51 7.39 2.20 -5.94
C LEU A 51 7.76 1.88 -4.47
N ALA A 52 6.78 1.91 -3.56
CA ALA A 52 7.02 1.57 -2.16
C ALA A 52 7.40 0.10 -1.96
N LEU A 53 6.73 -0.81 -2.66
CA LEU A 53 7.03 -2.24 -2.65
C LEU A 53 8.43 -2.52 -3.18
N GLN A 54 8.84 -1.87 -4.27
CA GLN A 54 10.19 -1.99 -4.83
C GLN A 54 11.25 -1.55 -3.82
N GLN A 55 11.05 -0.39 -3.18
CA GLN A 55 12.00 0.11 -2.16
C GLN A 55 12.04 -0.78 -0.92
N LEU A 56 10.88 -1.22 -0.41
CA LEU A 56 10.82 -2.05 0.78
C LEU A 56 11.41 -3.45 0.54
N ASN A 57 10.99 -4.13 -0.52
CA ASN A 57 11.42 -5.50 -0.80
C ASN A 57 12.91 -5.59 -1.22
N SER A 58 13.51 -4.50 -1.69
CA SER A 58 14.96 -4.43 -1.96
C SER A 58 15.80 -4.20 -0.68
N HIS A 59 15.22 -3.61 0.38
CA HIS A 59 15.93 -3.28 1.62
C HIS A 59 16.62 -4.50 2.25
N SER A 60 17.87 -4.36 2.70
CA SER A 60 18.71 -5.46 3.20
C SER A 60 18.13 -6.15 4.42
N GLY A 61 17.50 -5.40 5.32
CA GLY A 61 16.83 -5.93 6.52
C GLY A 61 15.50 -6.65 6.29
N VAL A 62 14.97 -6.66 5.06
CA VAL A 62 13.73 -7.36 4.74
C VAL A 62 14.01 -8.83 4.41
N GLN A 63 13.34 -9.73 5.12
CA GLN A 63 13.53 -11.19 4.95
C GLN A 63 12.41 -11.85 4.14
N HIS A 64 11.22 -11.25 4.12
CA HIS A 64 10.04 -11.79 3.45
C HIS A 64 9.47 -10.75 2.50
N HIS A 65 8.86 -11.22 1.41
CA HIS A 65 8.14 -10.35 0.50
C HIS A 65 6.94 -9.72 1.18
N PHE A 66 6.73 -8.43 0.91
CA PHE A 66 5.52 -7.71 1.26
C PHE A 66 4.63 -7.58 0.02
N LEU A 67 3.32 -7.60 0.23
CA LEU A 67 2.32 -7.25 -0.78
C LEU A 67 1.39 -6.17 -0.24
N PHE A 68 0.73 -5.45 -1.16
CA PHE A 68 -0.30 -4.49 -0.80
C PHE A 68 -1.46 -5.18 -0.09
N PHE A 69 -1.93 -4.58 1.01
CA PHE A 69 -3.05 -5.10 1.78
C PHE A 69 -4.31 -4.26 1.59
N LYS A 70 -4.23 -2.95 1.90
CA LYS A 70 -5.37 -2.04 1.72
C LYS A 70 -4.96 -0.56 1.71
N SER A 71 -5.78 0.28 1.08
CA SER A 71 -5.67 1.74 1.18
C SER A 71 -6.28 2.26 2.48
N LEU A 72 -5.77 3.40 2.97
CA LEU A 72 -6.29 4.12 4.14
C LEU A 72 -6.75 5.52 3.76
N LEU A 73 -5.87 6.28 3.11
CA LEU A 73 -6.15 7.64 2.66
C LEU A 73 -5.56 7.83 1.26
N LYS A 74 -6.31 8.51 0.42
CA LYS A 74 -5.95 8.84 -0.96
C LYS A 74 -6.36 10.27 -1.22
N SER A 75 -5.50 11.03 -1.88
CA SER A 75 -5.83 12.34 -2.41
C SER A 75 -4.92 12.64 -3.58
N ASP A 76 -5.47 13.24 -4.62
CA ASP A 76 -4.72 13.75 -5.74
C ASP A 76 -5.26 15.12 -6.13
N ILE A 77 -4.39 15.97 -6.67
CA ILE A 77 -4.74 17.31 -7.13
C ILE A 77 -4.17 17.47 -8.54
N GLU A 78 -5.05 17.76 -9.50
CA GLU A 78 -4.64 18.13 -10.86
C GLU A 78 -4.29 19.62 -10.91
N SER A 79 -3.09 19.93 -11.41
CA SER A 79 -2.57 21.29 -11.54
C SER A 79 -2.65 21.84 -12.98
N GLY A 80 -3.39 21.15 -13.85
CA GLY A 80 -3.45 21.41 -15.29
C GLY A 80 -2.27 20.81 -16.06
N PHE A 81 -2.34 20.87 -17.40
CA PHE A 81 -1.27 20.39 -18.30
C PHE A 81 -0.82 18.94 -18.03
N ASN A 82 -1.76 18.06 -17.67
CA ASN A 82 -1.50 16.67 -17.30
C ASN A 82 -0.54 16.49 -16.11
N VAL A 83 -0.41 17.51 -15.25
CA VAL A 83 0.35 17.43 -13.99
C VAL A 83 -0.58 17.09 -12.84
N GLN A 84 -0.26 16.05 -12.08
CA GLN A 84 -0.98 15.71 -10.85
C GLN A 84 0.00 15.55 -9.68
N TYR A 85 -0.44 15.91 -8.48
CA TYR A 85 0.25 15.58 -7.23
C TYR A 85 -0.58 14.53 -6.50
N VAL A 86 0.02 13.37 -6.25
CA VAL A 86 -0.66 12.23 -5.64
C VAL A 86 -0.14 12.03 -4.23
N TYR A 87 -1.04 11.73 -3.30
CA TYR A 87 -0.73 11.22 -1.96
C TYR A 87 -1.54 9.96 -1.68
N HIS A 88 -0.85 8.93 -1.20
CA HIS A 88 -1.44 7.64 -0.87
C HIS A 88 -0.87 7.10 0.43
N ASN A 89 -1.74 6.84 1.40
CA ASN A 89 -1.43 6.09 2.61
C ASN A 89 -2.13 4.74 2.59
N PHE A 90 -1.37 3.67 2.81
CA PHE A 90 -1.82 2.29 2.68
C PHE A 90 -1.02 1.35 3.57
N TYR A 91 -1.57 0.17 3.79
CA TYR A 91 -0.88 -0.92 4.47
C TYR A 91 -0.25 -1.90 3.49
N LEU A 92 0.96 -2.32 3.82
CA LEU A 92 1.59 -3.52 3.28
C LEU A 92 1.62 -4.60 4.35
N LYS A 93 1.54 -5.86 3.93
CA LYS A 93 1.54 -7.02 4.82
C LYS A 93 2.59 -8.03 4.36
N ALA A 94 3.36 -8.53 5.33
CA ALA A 94 4.37 -9.55 5.08
C ALA A 94 3.73 -10.85 4.61
N THR A 95 4.41 -11.58 3.76
CA THR A 95 3.96 -12.87 3.24
C THR A 95 4.86 -14.00 3.73
N THR A 96 4.47 -15.24 3.45
CA THR A 96 5.27 -16.44 3.69
C THR A 96 6.43 -16.59 2.72
N CYS A 97 6.43 -15.87 1.59
CA CYS A 97 7.51 -15.94 0.60
C CYS A 97 8.77 -15.23 1.12
N ALA A 98 9.89 -15.92 1.05
CA ALA A 98 11.20 -15.35 1.38
C ALA A 98 11.61 -14.28 0.35
N LYS A 99 12.47 -13.34 0.77
CA LYS A 99 13.07 -12.37 -0.15
C LYS A 99 13.75 -13.11 -1.32
N GLY A 100 13.58 -12.59 -2.53
CA GLY A 100 14.14 -13.18 -3.76
C GLY A 100 13.26 -14.26 -4.41
N THR A 101 12.09 -14.60 -3.85
CA THR A 101 11.11 -15.43 -4.58
C THR A 101 10.76 -14.79 -5.93
N VAL A 102 10.81 -15.59 -6.99
CA VAL A 102 10.50 -15.17 -8.36
C VAL A 102 8.98 -15.01 -8.52
N ASN A 103 8.56 -13.84 -9.01
CA ASN A 103 7.16 -13.50 -9.25
C ASN A 103 6.26 -13.67 -8.00
N PRO A 104 6.51 -12.98 -6.87
CA PRO A 104 5.62 -13.09 -5.71
C PRO A 104 4.19 -12.63 -6.07
N SER A 105 3.16 -13.38 -5.65
CA SER A 105 1.76 -13.03 -5.91
C SER A 105 0.84 -13.48 -4.76
N TYR A 106 -0.37 -12.92 -4.70
CA TYR A 106 -1.37 -13.22 -3.67
C TYR A 106 -1.78 -14.71 -3.62
N GLN A 107 -1.73 -15.41 -4.76
CA GLN A 107 -2.03 -16.84 -4.84
C GLN A 107 -0.89 -17.72 -4.33
N ARG A 108 0.35 -17.25 -4.43
CA ARG A 108 1.55 -18.03 -4.07
C ARG A 108 2.13 -17.67 -2.71
N CYS A 109 1.94 -16.43 -2.28
CA CYS A 109 2.53 -15.84 -1.10
C CYS A 109 1.44 -15.47 -0.11
N GLN A 110 1.08 -16.41 0.76
CA GLN A 110 0.05 -16.18 1.77
C GLN A 110 0.50 -15.11 2.77
N PHE A 111 -0.45 -14.32 3.26
CA PHE A 111 -0.16 -13.33 4.28
C PHE A 111 0.18 -13.94 5.63
N ARG A 112 1.15 -13.32 6.29
CA ARG A 112 1.53 -13.61 7.67
C ARG A 112 0.69 -12.78 8.64
N ASN A 113 0.14 -13.44 9.65
CA ASN A 113 -0.60 -12.79 10.73
C ASN A 113 0.26 -12.60 11.99
N ASP A 114 1.46 -13.18 12.03
CA ASP A 114 2.41 -13.12 13.15
C ASP A 114 3.40 -11.95 13.04
N ARG A 115 3.16 -11.02 12.11
CA ARG A 115 4.01 -9.86 11.84
C ARG A 115 3.15 -8.60 11.78
N PRO A 116 3.64 -7.47 12.31
CA PRO A 116 2.92 -6.21 12.22
C PRO A 116 2.82 -5.72 10.78
N LEU A 117 1.71 -5.06 10.45
CA LEU A 117 1.57 -4.34 9.18
C LEU A 117 2.62 -3.25 9.04
N ILE A 118 2.97 -2.93 7.81
CA ILE A 118 3.76 -1.73 7.46
C ILE A 118 2.78 -0.64 7.03
N ASP A 119 2.86 0.52 7.67
CA ASP A 119 2.19 1.75 7.27
C ASP A 119 3.11 2.55 6.33
N CYS A 120 2.71 2.65 5.07
CA CYS A 120 3.39 3.44 4.06
C CYS A 120 2.57 4.68 3.74
N GLY A 121 3.23 5.82 3.63
CA GLY A 121 2.66 6.97 2.95
C GLY A 121 3.63 7.47 1.89
N VAL A 122 3.07 7.71 0.72
CA VAL A 122 3.78 8.01 -0.51
C VAL A 122 3.19 9.27 -1.12
N CYS A 123 4.04 10.14 -1.64
CA CYS A 123 3.62 11.24 -2.48
C CYS A 123 4.64 11.56 -3.57
N TYR A 124 4.13 11.99 -4.72
CA TYR A 124 4.93 12.31 -5.89
C TYR A 124 4.13 13.16 -6.86
N LYS A 125 4.86 13.79 -7.78
CA LYS A 125 4.32 14.47 -8.93
C LYS A 125 4.24 13.51 -10.10
N THR A 126 3.22 13.64 -10.94
CA THR A 126 3.16 13.01 -12.25
C THR A 126 3.08 14.05 -13.36
N PHE A 127 3.56 13.68 -14.54
CA PHE A 127 3.33 14.39 -15.79
C PHE A 127 2.92 13.39 -16.86
N SER A 128 1.79 13.65 -17.52
CA SER A 128 1.23 12.73 -18.53
C SER A 128 1.07 11.30 -18.00
N GLY A 129 0.70 11.19 -16.71
CA GLY A 129 0.50 9.92 -16.01
C GLY A 129 1.78 9.24 -15.50
N GLU A 130 2.97 9.72 -15.83
CA GLU A 130 4.24 9.15 -15.37
C GLU A 130 4.79 9.83 -14.13
N ILE A 131 5.43 9.05 -13.23
CA ILE A 131 6.05 9.61 -12.02
C ILE A 131 7.26 10.45 -12.42
N GLU A 132 7.23 11.71 -12.01
CA GLU A 132 8.34 12.64 -12.22
C GLU A 132 9.48 12.35 -11.24
N LYS A 133 10.71 12.55 -11.70
CA LYS A 133 11.91 12.41 -10.85
C LYS A 133 12.16 13.64 -9.99
N ASP A 134 11.65 14.79 -10.42
CA ASP A 134 11.77 16.06 -9.71
C ASP A 134 10.39 16.72 -9.53
N PRO A 135 9.92 16.93 -8.28
CA PRO A 135 10.58 16.56 -7.03
C PRO A 135 10.70 15.04 -6.87
N LYS A 136 11.75 14.60 -6.15
CA LYS A 136 11.97 13.17 -5.86
C LYS A 136 10.72 12.60 -5.15
N PRO A 137 10.15 11.48 -5.64
CA PRO A 137 9.07 10.79 -4.95
C PRO A 137 9.41 10.49 -3.49
N TYR A 138 8.52 10.89 -2.60
CA TYR A 138 8.64 10.63 -1.19
C TYR A 138 7.94 9.31 -0.86
N VAL A 139 8.70 8.38 -0.29
CA VAL A 139 8.20 7.09 0.21
C VAL A 139 8.66 6.94 1.65
N HIS A 140 7.72 6.79 2.56
CA HIS A 140 8.05 6.54 3.96
C HIS A 140 7.18 5.42 4.49
N CYS A 141 7.83 4.32 4.89
CA CYS A 141 7.20 3.10 5.37
C CYS A 141 7.74 2.74 6.75
N LEU A 142 6.84 2.44 7.69
CA LEU A 142 7.18 2.06 9.06
C LEU A 142 6.31 0.90 9.52
N HIS A 143 6.85 0.03 10.36
CA HIS A 143 6.00 -0.91 11.09
C HIS A 143 4.95 -0.14 11.88
N LYS A 144 3.68 -0.51 11.74
CA LYS A 144 2.53 0.17 12.36
C LYS A 144 2.72 0.44 13.88
N PRO A 145 3.29 -0.48 14.68
CA PRO A 145 3.57 -0.19 16.11
C PRO A 145 4.55 0.96 16.36
N LYS A 146 5.39 1.31 15.38
CA LYS A 146 6.34 2.44 15.46
C LYS A 146 5.75 3.75 14.92
N LEU A 147 4.53 3.72 14.39
CA LEU A 147 3.88 4.91 13.85
C LEU A 147 3.32 5.76 14.99
N THR A 148 3.78 7.01 15.09
CA THR A 148 3.26 8.00 16.03
C THR A 148 2.44 9.06 15.29
N LYS A 149 1.57 9.76 16.01
CA LYS A 149 0.82 10.89 15.45
C LYS A 149 1.74 11.95 14.84
N ALA A 150 2.84 12.27 15.53
CA ALA A 150 3.83 13.23 15.05
C ALA A 150 4.45 12.80 13.71
N VAL A 151 4.76 11.50 13.55
CA VAL A 151 5.29 10.97 12.30
C VAL A 151 4.25 11.02 11.18
N SER A 152 2.99 10.66 11.46
CA SER A 152 1.90 10.75 10.47
C SER A 152 1.66 12.19 10.02
N THR A 153 1.67 13.14 10.95
CA THR A 153 1.51 14.58 10.66
C THR A 153 2.67 15.10 9.81
N ALA A 154 3.92 14.83 10.21
CA ALA A 154 5.10 15.25 9.46
C ALA A 154 5.11 14.68 8.03
N ARG A 155 4.60 13.45 7.85
CA ARG A 155 4.42 12.84 6.53
C ARG A 155 3.46 13.63 5.65
N LEU A 156 2.28 13.96 6.19
CA LEU A 156 1.26 14.70 5.45
C LEU A 156 1.75 16.12 5.12
N GLU A 157 2.42 16.78 6.07
CA GLU A 157 3.01 18.11 5.86
C GLU A 157 4.09 18.11 4.76
N HIS A 158 4.95 17.10 4.74
CA HIS A 158 5.95 16.93 3.68
C HIS A 158 5.28 16.84 2.30
N CYS A 159 4.27 15.97 2.18
CA CYS A 159 3.55 15.78 0.92
C CYS A 159 2.78 17.02 0.49
N ARG A 160 2.18 17.73 1.45
CA ARG A 160 1.50 19.00 1.20
C ARG A 160 2.47 20.08 0.71
N LYS A 161 3.68 20.15 1.29
CA LYS A 161 4.70 21.10 0.84
C LYS A 161 5.14 20.82 -0.60
N MET A 162 5.29 19.54 -0.97
CA MET A 162 5.69 19.11 -2.32
C MET A 162 4.73 19.61 -3.41
N SER A 163 3.42 19.57 -3.16
CA SER A 163 2.43 20.07 -4.12
C SER A 163 2.46 21.59 -4.25
N TYR A 164 2.65 22.33 -3.15
CA TYR A 164 2.66 23.80 -3.18
C TYR A 164 3.91 24.41 -3.80
N THR A 165 5.11 23.87 -3.52
CA THR A 165 6.36 24.44 -4.06
C THR A 165 6.54 24.22 -5.57
N SER A 166 5.72 23.33 -6.14
CA SER A 166 5.83 22.90 -7.53
C SER A 166 4.67 23.44 -8.38
N GLY A 167 3.88 24.38 -7.84
CA GLY A 167 2.80 25.06 -8.55
C GLY A 167 3.34 25.73 -9.81
N ALA A 168 2.76 25.39 -10.96
CA ALA A 168 3.12 25.93 -12.26
C ALA A 168 3.18 27.47 -12.20
N PRO A 169 4.18 28.13 -12.82
CA PRO A 169 4.09 29.56 -13.05
C PRO A 169 2.80 29.79 -13.83
N THR A 170 1.85 30.50 -13.23
CA THR A 170 0.66 30.95 -13.94
C THR A 170 1.17 31.81 -15.08
N LEU A 171 1.16 31.28 -16.31
CA LEU A 171 1.41 32.07 -17.51
C LEU A 171 0.24 33.03 -17.64
N LEU A 172 0.35 34.19 -16.99
CA LEU A 172 -0.43 35.37 -17.30
C LEU A 172 -0.02 35.80 -18.70
N SER A 173 -0.71 35.27 -19.70
CA SER A 173 -0.65 35.80 -21.05
C SER A 173 -1.18 37.23 -20.98
N SER A 174 -0.26 38.21 -21.03
CA SER A 174 -0.64 39.61 -21.21
C SER A 174 -1.27 39.74 -22.58
N THR A 175 -2.58 40.00 -22.64
CA THR A 175 -3.22 40.51 -23.85
C THR A 175 -2.51 41.80 -24.24
N LYS A 176 -1.69 41.75 -25.29
CA LYS A 176 -1.40 42.96 -26.05
C LYS A 176 -2.65 43.28 -26.84
N THR A 177 -3.37 44.29 -26.38
CA THR A 177 -4.26 45.09 -27.21
C THR A 177 -3.37 45.87 -28.18
N ASP A 178 -3.18 45.32 -29.38
CA ASP A 178 -2.73 46.13 -30.51
C ASP A 178 -3.99 46.80 -31.06
N THR A 179 -4.31 47.95 -30.47
CA THR A 179 -5.06 49.00 -31.16
C THR A 179 -3.99 49.82 -31.87
N ASP A 180 -3.95 49.77 -33.19
CA ASP A 180 -3.39 50.86 -33.99
C ASP A 180 -4.11 50.88 -35.35
N GLU A 181 -4.32 52.12 -35.78
CA GLU A 181 -5.23 52.71 -36.78
C GLU A 181 -5.05 52.26 -38.23
#